data_AF-A0A8K0CJG5-F1
#
_entry.id   AF-A0A8K0CJG5-F1
#
_cell.length_a   1.000
_cell.length_b   1.000
_cell.length_c   1.000
_cell.angle_alpha   90.00
_cell.angle_beta   90.00
_cell.angle_gamma   90.00
#
_symmetry.space_group_name_H-M   'P 1'
#
loop_
_entity.id
_entity.type
_entity.pdbx_description
1 polymer ?
#
loop_
_entity_poly.entity_id
_entity_poly.type
_entity_poly.pdbx_seq_one_letter_code
_entity_poly.pdbx_strand_id
1 'polypeptide(L)'
;MNVYPASKYAVTALTETLRQELNSIGSKIKISSISPGYVATEIFEASAKGSGLPGLPQEKAEFLKKQPKLEAKDIADAVLYVLATPPHVQ
;
A
#
# COMPACT_ATOMS: atom_id res chain seq x y z
N MET A 1 -16.37 9.03 -7.71
CA MET A 1 -15.16 8.55 -8.41
C MET A 1 -13.97 9.01 -7.59
N ASN A 2 -13.09 8.11 -7.14
CA ASN A 2 -11.97 8.45 -6.24
C ASN A 2 -10.64 8.34 -7.00
N VAL A 3 -9.72 9.27 -6.79
CA VAL A 3 -8.38 9.33 -7.44
C VAL A 3 -7.41 8.30 -6.83
N TYR A 4 -7.68 7.83 -5.62
CA TYR A 4 -6.79 6.91 -4.90
C TYR A 4 -6.52 5.57 -5.61
N PRO A 5 -7.51 4.84 -6.17
CA PRO A 5 -7.23 3.61 -6.92
C PRO A 5 -6.36 3.85 -8.16
N ALA A 6 -6.57 4.97 -8.87
CA ALA A 6 -5.75 5.32 -10.03
C ALA A 6 -4.29 5.60 -9.63
N SER A 7 -4.07 6.32 -8.53
CA SER A 7 -2.72 6.58 -8.04
C SER A 7 -2.01 5.31 -7.57
N LYS A 8 -2.73 4.36 -6.95
CA LYS A 8 -2.16 3.06 -6.56
C LYS A 8 -1.87 2.14 -7.74
N TYR A 9 -2.70 2.18 -8.79
CA TYR A 9 -2.37 1.50 -10.05
C TYR A 9 -1.11 2.08 -10.71
N ALA A 10 -0.95 3.41 -10.69
CA ALA A 10 0.27 4.04 -11.18
C ALA A 10 1.50 3.62 -10.38
N VAL A 11 1.40 3.51 -9.04
CA VAL A 11 2.49 2.97 -8.19
C VAL A 11 2.87 1.55 -8.58
N THR A 12 1.89 0.67 -8.87
CA THR A 12 2.16 -0.70 -9.34
C THR A 12 2.96 -0.69 -10.64
N ALA A 13 2.53 0.11 -11.64
CA ALA A 13 3.25 0.23 -12.90
C ALA A 13 4.68 0.77 -12.71
N LEU A 14 4.84 1.84 -11.94
CA LEU A 14 6.15 2.43 -11.65
C LEU A 14 7.09 1.44 -10.93
N THR A 15 6.56 0.65 -10.00
CA THR A 15 7.33 -0.37 -9.28
C THR A 15 7.91 -1.39 -10.25
N GLU A 16 7.08 -1.92 -11.16
CA GLU A 16 7.51 -2.95 -12.10
C GLU A 16 8.46 -2.39 -13.17
N THR A 17 8.19 -1.19 -13.70
CA THR A 17 9.09 -0.53 -14.66
C THR A 17 10.46 -0.30 -14.05
N LEU A 18 10.52 0.30 -12.85
CA LEU A 18 11.80 0.59 -12.19
C LEU A 18 12.57 -0.70 -11.85
N ARG A 19 11.86 -1.77 -11.45
CA ARG A 19 12.46 -3.08 -11.22
C ARG A 19 13.14 -3.62 -12.48
N GLN A 20 12.48 -3.50 -13.64
CA GLN A 20 13.03 -3.94 -14.92
C GLN A 20 14.23 -3.09 -15.36
N GLU A 21 14.14 -1.76 -15.23
CA GLU A 21 15.23 -0.83 -15.57
C GLU A 21 16.49 -1.12 -14.74
N LEU A 22 16.35 -1.26 -13.41
CA LEU A 22 17.48 -1.58 -12.54
C LEU A 22 18.08 -2.96 -12.81
N ASN A 23 17.24 -3.95 -13.11
CA ASN A 23 17.72 -5.28 -13.49
C ASN A 23 18.49 -5.24 -14.82
N SER A 24 18.03 -4.45 -15.79
CA SER A 24 18.67 -4.33 -17.11
C SER A 24 20.10 -3.76 -17.06
N ILE A 25 20.40 -2.95 -16.04
CA ILE A 25 21.75 -2.39 -15.80
C ILE A 25 22.56 -3.22 -14.81
N GLY A 26 22.06 -4.39 -14.38
CA GLY A 26 22.73 -5.26 -13.41
C GLY A 26 22.80 -4.68 -11.99
N SER A 27 21.91 -3.75 -11.64
CA SER A 27 21.84 -3.19 -10.29
C SER A 27 21.39 -4.26 -9.28
N LYS A 28 21.97 -4.21 -8.08
CA LYS A 28 21.60 -5.09 -6.96
C LYS A 28 20.51 -4.50 -6.05
N ILE A 29 19.91 -3.38 -6.47
CA ILE A 29 18.84 -2.73 -5.72
C ILE A 29 17.54 -3.52 -5.93
N LYS A 30 16.95 -4.00 -4.83
CA LYS A 30 15.63 -4.66 -4.84
C LYS A 30 14.51 -3.62 -4.86
N ILE A 31 13.51 -3.87 -5.70
CA ILE A 31 12.29 -3.07 -5.81
C ILE A 31 11.10 -3.97 -5.52
N SER A 32 10.27 -3.59 -4.55
CA SER A 32 9.08 -4.31 -4.14
C SER A 32 7.99 -3.31 -3.72
N SER A 33 6.73 -3.70 -3.89
CA SER A 33 5.57 -2.91 -3.44
C SER A 33 4.72 -3.75 -2.47
N ILE A 34 4.31 -3.14 -1.37
CA ILE A 34 3.38 -3.73 -0.40
C ILE A 34 2.01 -3.12 -0.64
N SER A 35 1.03 -3.96 -1.00
CA SER A 35 -0.33 -3.54 -1.38
C SER A 35 -1.35 -4.10 -0.37
N PRO A 36 -1.47 -3.51 0.82
CA PRO A 36 -2.36 -4.02 1.85
C PRO A 36 -3.83 -3.75 1.51
N GLY A 37 -4.70 -4.54 2.14
CA GLY A 37 -6.14 -4.28 2.20
C GLY A 37 -6.51 -3.25 3.27
N TYR A 38 -7.60 -3.50 3.97
CA TYR A 38 -8.06 -2.63 5.06
C TYR A 38 -7.14 -2.76 6.29
N VAL A 39 -6.45 -1.67 6.65
CA VAL A 39 -5.55 -1.59 7.81
C VAL A 39 -6.10 -0.60 8.84
N ALA A 40 -6.00 -0.93 10.12
CA ALA A 40 -6.38 -0.07 11.24
C ALA A 40 -5.41 1.11 11.41
N THR A 41 -5.60 2.17 10.61
CA THR A 41 -4.84 3.43 10.70
C THR A 41 -5.75 4.66 10.63
N GLU A 42 -5.18 5.82 10.87
CA GLU A 42 -5.85 7.13 10.85
C GLU A 42 -6.23 7.59 9.43
N ILE A 43 -5.87 6.84 8.38
CA ILE A 43 -6.12 7.23 6.97
C ILE A 43 -7.61 7.49 6.71
N PHE A 44 -8.49 6.75 7.39
CA PHE A 44 -9.94 6.91 7.27
C PHE A 44 -10.47 8.13 8.04
N GLU A 45 -9.82 8.51 9.13
CA GLU A 45 -10.15 9.72 9.90
C GLU A 45 -9.67 10.98 9.20
N ALA A 46 -8.47 10.94 8.61
CA ALA A 46 -7.94 12.00 7.77
C ALA A 46 -8.87 12.26 6.57
N SER A 47 -9.33 11.19 5.92
CA SER A 47 -10.28 11.26 4.79
C SER A 47 -11.61 11.96 5.15
N ALA A 48 -12.02 11.93 6.42
CA ALA A 48 -13.28 12.55 6.86
C ALA A 48 -13.15 14.07 7.13
N LYS A 49 -11.94 14.59 7.33
CA LYS A 49 -11.69 16.00 7.73
C LYS A 49 -11.34 16.96 6.58
N GLY A 50 -11.51 16.55 5.32
CA GLY A 50 -11.37 17.45 4.16
C GLY A 50 -10.08 17.29 3.33
N SER A 51 -9.31 16.22 3.51
CA SER A 51 -8.13 15.94 2.67
C SER A 51 -8.48 15.07 1.45
N GLY A 52 -9.23 15.62 0.50
CA GLY A 52 -9.32 15.12 -0.90
C GLY A 52 -9.88 13.71 -1.15
N LEU A 53 -10.13 12.91 -0.11
CA LEU A 53 -10.83 11.64 -0.16
C LEU A 53 -12.29 11.93 0.20
N PRO A 54 -13.28 11.52 -0.62
CA PRO A 54 -14.68 11.73 -0.27
C PRO A 54 -14.92 11.04 1.08
N GLY A 55 -15.31 11.85 2.08
CA GLY A 55 -15.62 11.35 3.41
C GLY A 55 -16.54 10.14 3.31
N LEU A 56 -16.20 9.07 4.03
CA LEU A 56 -17.02 7.87 4.05
C LEU A 56 -18.39 8.24 4.61
N PRO A 57 -19.49 7.96 3.90
CA PRO A 57 -20.83 8.03 4.49
C PRO A 57 -20.83 7.31 5.83
N GLN A 58 -21.53 7.85 6.82
CA GLN A 58 -21.49 7.36 8.20
C GLN A 58 -21.80 5.85 8.29
N GLU A 59 -22.73 5.38 7.47
CA GLU A 59 -23.05 3.95 7.29
C GLU A 59 -21.87 3.11 6.81
N LYS A 60 -21.06 3.62 5.86
CA LYS A 60 -19.84 2.93 5.38
C LYS A 60 -18.74 2.95 6.44
N ALA A 61 -18.62 4.03 7.22
CA ALA A 61 -17.67 4.08 8.32
C ALA A 61 -18.00 3.05 9.41
N GLU A 62 -19.28 2.91 9.76
CA GLU A 62 -19.74 1.87 10.69
C GLU A 62 -19.58 0.45 10.13
N PHE A 63 -19.85 0.27 8.84
CA PHE A 63 -19.61 -1.01 8.16
C PHE A 63 -18.14 -1.40 8.21
N LEU A 64 -17.22 -0.48 7.87
CA LEU A 64 -15.77 -0.73 7.91
C LEU A 64 -15.26 -1.04 9.31
N LYS A 65 -15.79 -0.39 10.35
CA LYS A 65 -15.44 -0.71 11.75
C LYS A 65 -15.74 -2.16 12.14
N LYS A 66 -16.72 -2.80 11.49
CA LYS A 66 -17.13 -4.19 11.74
C LYS A 66 -16.40 -5.20 10.85
N GLN A 67 -15.66 -4.75 9.84
CA GLN A 67 -14.93 -5.66 8.95
C GLN A 67 -13.62 -6.12 9.60
N PRO A 68 -13.19 -7.37 9.33
CA PRO A 68 -11.83 -7.80 9.62
C PRO A 68 -10.83 -6.82 9.00
N LYS A 69 -9.81 -6.46 9.79
CA LYS A 69 -8.80 -5.48 9.41
C LYS A 69 -7.43 -5.99 9.82
N LEU A 70 -6.42 -5.59 9.06
CA LEU A 70 -5.03 -5.78 9.42
C LEU A 70 -4.64 -4.73 10.46
N GLU A 71 -3.68 -5.08 11.30
CA GLU A 71 -3.00 -4.15 12.19
C GLU A 71 -1.77 -3.57 11.49
N ALA A 72 -1.31 -2.39 11.93
CA ALA A 72 -0.09 -1.78 11.37
C ALA A 72 1.13 -2.70 11.49
N LYS A 73 1.15 -3.55 12.53
CA LYS A 73 2.18 -4.56 12.73
C LYS A 73 2.23 -5.61 11.61
N ASP A 74 1.08 -6.03 11.09
CA ASP A 74 1.04 -7.02 10.00
C ASP A 74 1.75 -6.48 8.74
N ILE A 75 1.65 -5.17 8.51
CA ILE A 75 2.32 -4.50 7.39
C ILE A 75 3.82 -4.34 7.67
N ALA A 76 4.19 -4.01 8.91
CA ALA A 76 5.59 -3.93 9.31
C ALA A 76 6.31 -5.29 9.18
N ASP A 77 5.64 -6.38 9.56
CA ASP A 77 6.17 -7.74 9.45
C ASP A 77 6.33 -8.15 7.97
N ALA A 78 5.40 -7.75 7.09
CA ALA A 78 5.54 -7.96 5.64
C ALA A 78 6.74 -7.20 5.05
N VAL A 79 6.98 -5.95 5.48
CA VAL A 79 8.17 -5.18 5.08
C VAL A 79 9.45 -5.86 5.58
N LEU A 80 9.48 -6.30 6.84
CA LEU A 80 10.63 -7.00 7.41
C LEU A 80 10.92 -8.29 6.67
N TYR A 81 9.89 -9.06 6.29
CA TYR A 81 10.04 -10.25 5.46
C TYR A 81 10.74 -9.96 4.13
N VAL A 82 10.29 -8.93 3.40
CA VAL A 82 10.89 -8.53 2.12
C VAL A 82 12.36 -8.07 2.29
N LEU A 83 12.65 -7.34 3.37
CA LEU A 83 14.02 -6.90 3.66
C LEU A 83 14.94 -8.06 4.04
N ALA A 84 14.41 -9.06 4.76
CA ALA A 84 15.16 -10.22 5.21
C ALA A 84 15.52 -11.21 4.08
N THR A 85 14.92 -11.09 2.88
CA THR A 85 15.27 -11.99 1.78
C THR A 85 16.72 -11.77 1.30
N PRO A 86 17.45 -12.83 0.94
CA PRO A 86 18.82 -12.72 0.44
C PRO A 86 18.93 -11.75 -0.76
N PRO A 87 20.11 -11.15 -1.01
CA PRO A 87 20.27 -10.15 -2.08
C PRO A 87 19.94 -10.64 -3.50
N HIS A 88 19.94 -11.96 -3.73
CA HIS A 88 19.64 -12.57 -5.04
C HIS A 88 18.16 -12.96 -5.21
N VAL A 89 17.32 -12.74 -4.19
CA VAL A 89 15.89 -13.03 -4.23
C VAL A 89 15.13 -11.72 -4.45
N GLN A 90 14.53 -11.60 -5.63
CA GLN A 90 13.70 -10.47 -6.06
C GLN A 90 12.22 -10.80 -5.91
#